data_AF-A0A817F9P3-F1
#
_entry.id   AF-A0A817F9P3-F1
#
_cell.length_a   1.000
_cell.length_b   1.000
_cell.length_c   1.000
_cell.angle_alpha   90.00
_cell.angle_beta   90.00
_cell.angle_gamma   90.00
#
_symmetry.space_group_name_H-M   'P 1'
#
loop_
_entity.id
_entity.type
_entity.pdbx_description
1 polymer ?
#
loop_
_entity_poly.entity_id
_entity_poly.type
_entity_poly.pdbx_seq_one_letter_code
_entity_poly.pdbx_strand_id
1 'polypeptide(L)'
;MKPIIRYEEMISKLEKQINVLKSYIDVEFITDETTKFEGKREELFKNLMNAYSISGKINSKFRDILSSPVGLEILEQQVIEKVEKIKKVLLAKAYTMDLLAKDADDFRIYYNHLLSFGKYVHLSKIDIQQTLDESQDKIIVEVDLLSQQITKSISDTERVSQALVKMKFLAENLSMFEKNINDKIDMAIKSYIKIEGPNGIMGLSIELEKNR
;
A
#
# COMPACT_ATOMS: atom_id res chain seq x y z
N MET A 1 53.01 17.75 -8.59
CA MET A 1 52.15 17.97 -9.78
C MET A 1 50.82 17.29 -9.54
N LYS A 2 49.68 17.97 -9.72
CA LYS A 2 48.37 17.29 -9.71
C LYS A 2 48.26 16.47 -11.00
N PRO A 3 47.80 15.21 -10.95
CA PRO A 3 47.64 14.41 -12.15
C PRO A 3 46.65 15.10 -13.11
N ILE A 4 47.08 15.30 -14.35
CA ILE A 4 46.21 15.79 -15.43
C ILE A 4 45.29 14.63 -15.79
N ILE A 5 44.03 14.70 -15.37
CA ILE A 5 43.03 13.70 -15.74
C ILE A 5 42.65 13.94 -17.19
N ARG A 6 42.75 12.91 -18.03
CA ARG A 6 42.37 13.01 -19.45
C ARG A 6 40.85 13.07 -19.58
N TYR A 7 40.35 13.77 -20.60
CA TYR A 7 38.92 13.93 -20.85
C TYR A 7 38.18 12.57 -20.91
N GLU A 8 38.78 11.58 -21.58
CA GLU A 8 38.26 10.20 -21.68
C GLU A 8 38.12 9.52 -20.30
N GLU A 9 39.08 9.72 -19.40
CA GLU A 9 39.04 9.19 -18.03
C GLU A 9 37.92 9.84 -17.20
N MET A 10 37.59 11.11 -17.47
CA MET A 10 36.48 11.81 -16.83
C MET A 10 35.13 11.25 -17.31
N ILE A 11 34.96 11.04 -18.62
CA ILE A 11 33.74 10.45 -19.18
C ILE A 11 33.53 9.03 -18.64
N SER A 12 34.58 8.20 -18.62
CA SER A 12 34.47 6.85 -18.06
C SER A 12 34.08 6.83 -16.57
N LYS A 13 34.59 7.77 -15.77
CA LYS A 13 34.18 7.91 -14.36
C LYS A 13 32.73 8.35 -14.22
N LEU A 14 32.29 9.28 -15.07
CA LEU A 14 30.90 9.74 -15.11
C LEU A 14 29.94 8.60 -15.47
N GLU A 15 30.29 7.77 -16.46
CA GLU A 15 29.49 6.61 -16.87
C GLU A 15 29.38 5.56 -15.76
N LYS A 16 30.46 5.31 -15.01
CA LYS A 16 30.40 4.45 -13.82
C LYS A 16 29.44 4.99 -12.78
N GLN A 17 29.43 6.30 -12.53
CA GLN A 17 28.49 6.91 -11.60
C GLN A 17 27.04 6.85 -12.10
N ILE A 18 26.81 7.04 -13.41
CA ILE A 18 25.49 6.87 -14.03
C ILE A 18 24.97 5.45 -13.78
N ASN A 19 25.81 4.42 -13.97
CA ASN A 19 25.39 3.04 -13.74
C ASN A 19 25.01 2.77 -12.28
N VAL A 20 25.73 3.37 -11.32
CA VAL A 20 25.36 3.30 -9.90
C VAL A 20 24.00 3.96 -9.65
N LEU A 21 23.76 5.15 -10.22
CA LEU A 21 22.46 5.84 -10.09
C LEU A 21 21.31 5.03 -10.70
N LYS A 22 21.53 4.41 -11.87
CA LYS A 22 20.55 3.52 -12.50
C LYS A 22 20.20 2.34 -11.60
N SER A 23 21.19 1.77 -10.91
CA SER A 23 20.96 0.63 -10.01
C SER A 23 20.04 0.97 -8.83
N TYR A 24 20.07 2.21 -8.33
CA TYR A 24 19.14 2.67 -7.28
C TYR A 24 17.71 2.86 -7.78
N ILE A 25 17.50 3.00 -9.09
CA ILE A 25 16.16 3.09 -9.70
C ILE A 25 15.58 1.70 -9.95
N ASP A 26 16.44 0.74 -10.31
CA ASP A 26 16.02 -0.63 -10.60
C ASP A 26 15.85 -1.53 -9.36
N VAL A 27 15.93 -0.96 -8.15
CA VAL A 27 15.66 -1.70 -6.91
C VAL A 27 14.20 -2.17 -6.82
N GLU A 28 13.98 -3.23 -6.04
CA GLU A 28 12.65 -3.69 -5.67
C GLU A 28 12.03 -2.76 -4.63
N PHE A 29 10.76 -2.40 -4.79
CA PHE A 29 10.07 -1.48 -3.89
C PHE A 29 9.54 -2.12 -2.61
N ILE A 30 9.28 -3.42 -2.66
CA ILE A 30 8.68 -4.19 -1.57
C ILE A 30 9.66 -5.29 -1.17
N THR A 31 10.19 -5.19 0.03
CA THR A 31 11.17 -6.09 0.65
C THR A 31 10.80 -6.29 2.12
N ASP A 32 11.39 -7.28 2.78
CA ASP A 32 11.14 -7.52 4.22
C ASP A 32 11.40 -6.31 5.11
N GLU A 33 12.39 -5.47 4.78
CA GLU A 33 12.68 -4.26 5.56
C GLU A 33 11.64 -3.17 5.31
N THR A 34 11.28 -2.95 4.05
CA THR A 34 10.35 -1.91 3.63
C THR A 34 8.90 -2.25 3.99
N THR A 35 8.55 -3.53 4.14
CA THR A 35 7.23 -3.94 4.65
C THR A 35 7.08 -3.67 6.15
N LYS A 36 8.15 -3.88 6.92
CA LYS A 36 8.16 -3.74 8.39
C LYS A 36 8.36 -2.30 8.87
N PHE A 37 9.17 -1.50 8.17
CA PHE A 37 9.62 -0.20 8.68
C PHE A 37 9.34 0.96 7.72
N GLU A 38 8.56 1.95 8.17
CA GLU A 38 8.26 3.15 7.37
C GLU A 38 9.52 3.96 7.03
N GLY A 39 10.45 4.11 7.98
CA GLY A 39 11.70 4.84 7.74
C GLY A 39 12.54 4.23 6.61
N LYS A 40 12.46 2.90 6.42
CA LYS A 40 13.15 2.22 5.31
C LYS A 40 12.46 2.46 3.96
N ARG A 41 11.13 2.55 3.92
CA ARG A 41 10.40 2.99 2.72
C ARG A 41 10.74 4.42 2.35
N GLU A 42 10.77 5.31 3.33
CA GLU A 42 11.14 6.72 3.13
C GLU A 42 12.57 6.84 2.57
N GLU A 43 13.53 6.14 3.19
CA GLU A 43 14.92 6.10 2.73
C GLU A 43 15.02 5.62 1.27
N LEU A 44 14.33 4.52 0.94
CA LEU A 44 14.27 3.97 -0.41
C LEU A 44 13.77 5.01 -1.43
N PHE A 45 12.60 5.60 -1.18
CA PHE A 45 11.97 6.53 -2.13
C PHE A 45 12.71 7.86 -2.24
N LYS A 46 13.33 8.35 -1.16
CA LYS A 46 14.23 9.50 -1.21
C LYS A 46 15.46 9.22 -2.05
N ASN A 47 16.07 8.05 -1.88
CA ASN A 47 17.23 7.62 -2.68
C ASN A 47 16.87 7.50 -4.17
N LEU A 48 15.72 6.91 -4.47
CA LEU A 48 15.16 6.85 -5.82
C LEU A 48 15.04 8.24 -6.45
N MET A 49 14.40 9.18 -5.76
CA MET A 49 14.19 10.55 -6.28
C MET A 49 15.50 11.34 -6.42
N ASN A 50 16.43 11.15 -5.49
CA ASN A 50 17.75 11.74 -5.60
C ASN A 50 18.50 11.18 -6.82
N ALA A 51 18.47 9.86 -7.02
CA ALA A 51 19.10 9.21 -8.17
C ALA A 51 18.51 9.68 -9.49
N TYR A 52 17.17 9.78 -9.57
CA TYR A 52 16.46 10.32 -10.74
C TYR A 52 16.83 11.78 -11.01
N SER A 53 16.87 12.64 -9.98
CA SER A 53 17.24 14.06 -10.12
C SER A 53 18.68 14.24 -10.61
N ILE A 54 19.64 13.51 -10.05
CA ILE A 54 21.05 13.57 -10.46
C ILE A 54 21.20 13.07 -11.90
N SER A 55 20.56 11.94 -12.22
CA SER A 55 20.49 11.40 -13.58
C SER A 55 19.95 12.44 -14.57
N GLY A 56 18.90 13.18 -14.16
CA GLY A 56 18.32 14.29 -14.92
C GLY A 56 19.33 15.38 -15.25
N LYS A 57 20.06 15.85 -14.23
CA LYS A 57 21.10 16.87 -14.37
C LYS A 57 22.23 16.41 -15.28
N ILE A 58 22.71 15.17 -15.10
CA ILE A 58 23.77 14.59 -15.94
C ILE A 58 23.31 14.53 -17.39
N ASN A 59 22.13 13.96 -17.66
CA ASN A 59 21.59 13.86 -19.00
C ASN A 59 21.46 15.24 -19.65
N SER A 60 20.91 16.24 -18.95
CA SER A 60 20.75 17.59 -19.51
C SER A 60 22.07 18.28 -19.90
N LYS A 61 23.17 18.00 -19.19
CA LYS A 61 24.46 18.67 -19.38
C LYS A 61 25.43 17.91 -20.29
N PHE A 62 25.32 16.59 -20.31
CA PHE A 62 26.35 15.72 -20.88
C PHE A 62 25.81 14.72 -21.89
N ARG A 63 24.53 14.80 -22.29
CA ARG A 63 23.92 13.88 -23.27
C ARG A 63 24.76 13.71 -24.53
N ASP A 64 25.29 14.80 -25.07
CA ASP A 64 25.97 14.78 -26.38
C ASP A 64 27.42 14.27 -26.30
N ILE A 65 27.97 14.13 -25.09
CA ILE A 65 29.36 13.68 -24.85
C ILE A 65 29.44 12.29 -24.21
N LEU A 66 28.34 11.78 -23.67
CA LEU A 66 28.25 10.44 -23.12
C LEU A 66 28.19 9.42 -24.25
N SER A 67 28.91 8.30 -24.11
CA SER A 67 28.80 7.21 -25.09
C SER A 67 27.43 6.55 -25.07
N SER A 68 26.76 6.61 -23.91
CA SER A 68 25.39 6.16 -23.72
C SER A 68 24.61 7.21 -22.90
N PRO A 69 23.60 7.86 -23.51
CA PRO A 69 22.70 8.74 -22.77
C PRO A 69 22.04 8.01 -21.59
N VAL A 70 21.68 8.77 -20.54
CA VAL A 70 21.14 8.16 -19.32
C VAL A 70 19.80 7.47 -19.57
N GLY A 71 18.99 7.96 -20.52
CA GLY A 71 17.70 7.36 -20.87
C GLY A 71 16.62 7.59 -19.79
N LEU A 72 16.41 8.84 -19.37
CA LEU A 72 15.49 9.19 -18.28
C LEU A 72 14.06 8.70 -18.49
N GLU A 73 13.57 8.76 -19.72
CA GLU A 73 12.23 8.29 -20.08
C GLU A 73 12.07 6.79 -19.81
N ILE A 74 13.11 5.99 -20.07
CA ILE A 74 13.12 4.55 -19.80
C ILE A 74 13.09 4.30 -18.29
N LEU A 75 13.91 5.04 -17.53
CA LEU A 75 13.97 4.92 -16.07
C LEU A 75 12.65 5.32 -15.42
N GLU A 76 12.03 6.41 -15.88
CA GLU A 76 10.70 6.83 -15.43
C GLU A 76 9.65 5.77 -15.72
N GLN A 77 9.67 5.22 -16.94
CA GLN A 77 8.74 4.17 -17.35
C GLN A 77 8.88 2.90 -16.49
N GLN A 78 10.10 2.50 -16.12
CA GLN A 78 10.33 1.36 -15.21
C GLN A 78 9.73 1.59 -13.83
N VAL A 79 9.88 2.81 -13.27
CA VAL A 79 9.27 3.18 -11.98
C VAL A 79 7.74 3.14 -12.09
N ILE A 80 7.18 3.72 -13.16
CA ILE A 80 5.74 3.71 -13.42
C ILE A 80 5.22 2.27 -13.47
N GLU A 81 5.85 1.39 -14.24
CA GLU A 81 5.44 -0.02 -14.37
C GLU A 81 5.46 -0.78 -13.03
N LYS A 82 6.48 -0.54 -12.20
CA LYS A 82 6.55 -1.13 -10.85
C LYS A 82 5.39 -0.65 -9.97
N VAL A 83 5.04 0.64 -10.02
CA VAL A 83 3.90 1.18 -9.25
C VAL A 83 2.57 0.66 -9.79
N GLU A 84 2.40 0.58 -11.11
CA GLU A 84 1.19 0.02 -11.71
C GLU A 84 0.97 -1.45 -11.31
N LYS A 85 2.04 -2.22 -11.18
CA LYS A 85 1.96 -3.58 -10.63
C LYS A 85 1.45 -3.58 -9.19
N ILE A 86 1.97 -2.69 -8.33
CA ILE A 86 1.52 -2.53 -6.94
C ILE A 86 0.03 -2.16 -6.89
N LYS A 87 -0.41 -1.18 -7.71
CA LYS A 87 -1.83 -0.78 -7.81
C LYS A 87 -2.74 -1.94 -8.18
N LYS A 88 -2.39 -2.70 -9.22
CA LYS A 88 -3.17 -3.86 -9.68
C LYS A 88 -3.32 -4.91 -8.58
N VAL A 89 -2.25 -5.21 -7.85
CA VAL A 89 -2.30 -6.20 -6.78
C VAL A 89 -3.14 -5.70 -5.62
N LEU A 90 -3.01 -4.43 -5.22
CA LEU A 90 -3.83 -3.85 -4.16
C LEU A 90 -5.33 -3.96 -4.49
N LEU A 91 -5.74 -3.56 -5.70
CA LEU A 91 -7.13 -3.67 -6.11
C LEU A 91 -7.59 -5.12 -6.10
N ALA A 92 -6.82 -6.04 -6.69
CA ALA A 92 -7.18 -7.47 -6.68
C ALA A 92 -7.42 -8.01 -5.25
N LYS A 93 -6.61 -7.58 -4.28
CA LYS A 93 -6.82 -7.92 -2.86
C LYS A 93 -8.07 -7.26 -2.28
N ALA A 94 -8.32 -5.98 -2.59
CA ALA A 94 -9.52 -5.26 -2.16
C ALA A 94 -10.82 -5.92 -2.63
N TYR A 95 -10.81 -6.54 -3.82
CA TYR A 95 -11.96 -7.24 -4.41
C TYR A 95 -12.10 -8.71 -3.95
N THR A 96 -11.24 -9.19 -3.05
CA THR A 96 -11.33 -10.55 -2.52
C THR A 96 -12.46 -10.63 -1.47
N MET A 97 -13.50 -11.43 -1.75
CA MET A 97 -14.71 -11.51 -0.90
C MET A 97 -14.46 -12.07 0.51
N ASP A 98 -13.54 -13.02 0.66
CA ASP A 98 -13.17 -13.59 1.97
C ASP A 98 -11.68 -13.35 2.23
N LEU A 99 -11.35 -12.14 2.67
CA LEU A 99 -9.99 -11.77 3.06
C LEU A 99 -9.50 -12.67 4.20
N LEU A 100 -8.48 -13.49 3.93
CA LEU A 100 -7.74 -14.22 4.96
C LEU A 100 -6.64 -13.35 5.55
N ALA A 101 -6.04 -13.79 6.67
CA ALA A 101 -4.96 -13.04 7.35
C ALA A 101 -3.81 -12.66 6.41
N LYS A 102 -3.42 -13.58 5.52
CA LYS A 102 -2.38 -13.33 4.52
C LYS A 102 -2.82 -12.27 3.50
N ASP A 103 -4.07 -12.29 3.05
CA ASP A 103 -4.55 -11.32 2.07
C ASP A 103 -4.68 -9.91 2.67
N ALA A 104 -5.08 -9.82 3.94
CA ALA A 104 -5.11 -8.57 4.68
C ALA A 104 -3.69 -8.02 4.91
N ASP A 105 -2.72 -8.88 5.22
CA ASP A 105 -1.32 -8.46 5.33
C ASP A 105 -0.75 -7.99 3.99
N ASP A 106 -1.00 -8.74 2.91
CA ASP A 106 -0.64 -8.33 1.54
C ASP A 106 -1.27 -6.97 1.23
N PHE A 107 -2.59 -6.81 1.42
CA PHE A 107 -3.30 -5.55 1.21
C PHE A 107 -2.62 -4.40 1.96
N ARG A 108 -2.34 -4.60 3.26
CA ARG A 108 -1.67 -3.62 4.12
C ARG A 108 -0.30 -3.24 3.60
N ILE A 109 0.47 -4.21 3.12
CA ILE A 109 1.79 -3.98 2.53
C ILE A 109 1.67 -3.11 1.28
N TYR A 110 0.82 -3.49 0.31
CA TYR A 110 0.68 -2.75 -0.95
C TYR A 110 0.10 -1.33 -0.72
N TYR A 111 -0.89 -1.19 0.15
CA TYR A 111 -1.51 0.09 0.50
C TYR A 111 -0.49 1.06 1.11
N ASN A 112 0.29 0.59 2.09
CA ASN A 112 1.32 1.42 2.74
C ASN A 112 2.46 1.83 1.80
N HIS A 113 2.81 0.97 0.84
CA HIS A 113 3.81 1.32 -0.18
C HIS A 113 3.28 2.38 -1.14
N LEU A 114 2.01 2.30 -1.57
CA LEU A 114 1.39 3.34 -2.38
C LEU A 114 1.29 4.67 -1.62
N LEU A 115 0.87 4.65 -0.34
CA LEU A 115 0.87 5.85 0.50
C LEU A 115 2.26 6.48 0.59
N SER A 116 3.28 5.66 0.87
CA SER A 116 4.67 6.13 0.99
C SER A 116 5.17 6.68 -0.35
N PHE A 117 4.83 6.03 -1.46
CA PHE A 117 5.17 6.51 -2.79
C PHE A 117 4.52 7.87 -3.06
N GLY A 118 3.21 8.02 -2.84
CA GLY A 118 2.51 9.29 -3.03
C GLY A 118 3.07 10.43 -2.17
N LYS A 119 3.61 10.11 -0.99
CA LYS A 119 4.23 11.06 -0.07
C LYS A 119 5.64 11.49 -0.52
N TYR A 120 6.45 10.57 -1.02
CA TYR A 120 7.89 10.81 -1.24
C TYR A 120 8.31 10.89 -2.71
N VAL A 121 7.48 10.43 -3.64
CA VAL A 121 7.77 10.38 -5.07
C VAL A 121 6.80 11.28 -5.82
N HIS A 122 7.35 12.23 -6.57
CA HIS A 122 6.58 13.24 -7.31
C HIS A 122 6.81 13.10 -8.81
N LEU A 123 6.30 12.01 -9.39
CA LEU A 123 6.31 11.78 -10.84
C LEU A 123 4.93 12.13 -11.42
N SER A 124 4.90 13.00 -12.43
CA SER A 124 3.68 13.65 -12.95
C SER A 124 2.67 12.72 -13.65
N LYS A 125 2.98 11.44 -13.82
CA LYS A 125 2.16 10.47 -14.58
C LYS A 125 1.55 9.36 -13.71
N ILE A 126 1.71 9.42 -12.39
CA ILE A 126 1.25 8.36 -11.50
C ILE A 126 0.18 8.91 -10.57
N ASP A 127 -1.09 8.59 -10.87
CA ASP A 127 -2.20 8.85 -9.93
C ASP A 127 -2.37 7.67 -8.97
N ILE A 128 -2.05 7.90 -7.70
CA ILE A 128 -2.14 6.89 -6.64
C ILE A 128 -3.41 7.06 -5.82
N GLN A 129 -3.92 8.29 -5.73
CA GLN A 129 -5.03 8.62 -4.86
C GLN A 129 -6.28 7.87 -5.29
N GLN A 130 -6.55 7.82 -6.60
CA GLN A 130 -7.68 7.07 -7.14
C GLN A 130 -7.66 5.60 -6.70
N THR A 131 -6.50 4.93 -6.76
CA THR A 131 -6.38 3.52 -6.36
C THR A 131 -6.54 3.32 -4.86
N LEU A 132 -5.99 4.22 -4.04
CA LEU A 132 -6.14 4.17 -2.59
C LEU A 132 -7.60 4.33 -2.20
N ASP A 133 -8.29 5.33 -2.76
CA ASP A 133 -9.70 5.61 -2.50
C ASP A 133 -10.58 4.43 -2.93
N GLU A 134 -10.38 3.90 -4.15
CA GLU A 134 -11.14 2.74 -4.63
C GLU A 134 -10.94 1.52 -3.74
N SER A 135 -9.69 1.24 -3.33
CA SER A 135 -9.40 0.09 -2.45
C SER A 135 -10.03 0.25 -1.07
N GLN A 136 -10.04 1.47 -0.53
CA GLN A 136 -10.68 1.77 0.75
C GLN A 136 -12.20 1.63 0.63
N ASP A 137 -12.81 2.20 -0.40
CA ASP A 137 -14.24 2.13 -0.64
C ASP A 137 -14.71 0.67 -0.70
N LYS A 138 -13.94 -0.23 -1.33
CA LYS A 138 -14.27 -1.66 -1.37
C LYS A 138 -14.29 -2.31 0.00
N ILE A 139 -13.28 -2.05 0.83
CA ILE A 139 -13.23 -2.57 2.21
C ILE A 139 -14.39 -2.02 3.04
N ILE A 140 -14.69 -0.73 2.93
CA ILE A 140 -15.78 -0.10 3.69
C ILE A 140 -17.15 -0.61 3.23
N VAL A 141 -17.36 -0.82 1.93
CA VAL A 141 -18.59 -1.43 1.40
C VAL A 141 -18.80 -2.84 1.96
N GLU A 142 -17.75 -3.66 2.05
CA GLU A 142 -17.84 -4.99 2.65
C GLU A 142 -18.25 -4.91 4.12
N VAL A 143 -17.64 -3.99 4.89
CA VAL A 143 -17.99 -3.73 6.28
C VAL A 143 -19.45 -3.26 6.42
N ASP A 144 -19.93 -2.42 5.50
CA ASP A 144 -21.32 -1.97 5.47
C ASP A 144 -22.30 -3.12 5.15
N LEU A 145 -21.93 -4.04 4.25
CA LEU A 145 -22.73 -5.24 3.95
C LEU A 145 -22.84 -6.16 5.17
N LEU A 146 -21.73 -6.38 5.88
CA LEU A 146 -21.72 -7.15 7.14
C LEU A 146 -22.59 -6.47 8.22
N SER A 147 -22.50 -5.14 8.35
CA SER A 147 -23.36 -4.38 9.27
C SER A 147 -24.84 -4.49 8.92
N GLN A 148 -25.18 -4.44 7.63
CA GLN A 148 -26.56 -4.67 7.17
C GLN A 148 -27.01 -6.11 7.41
N GLN A 149 -26.13 -7.10 7.25
CA GLN A 149 -26.44 -8.50 7.56
C GLN A 149 -26.81 -8.68 9.03
N ILE A 150 -26.08 -8.03 9.94
CA ILE A 150 -26.40 -8.02 11.38
C ILE A 150 -27.80 -7.43 11.59
N THR A 151 -28.11 -6.31 10.95
CA THR A 151 -29.40 -5.63 11.08
C THR A 151 -30.57 -6.42 10.46
N LYS A 152 -30.31 -7.25 9.45
CA LYS A 152 -31.33 -8.08 8.78
C LYS A 152 -31.54 -9.43 9.45
N SER A 153 -30.53 -9.94 10.15
CA SER A 153 -30.51 -11.29 10.74
C SER A 153 -30.58 -11.24 12.26
N ILE A 154 -31.24 -10.23 12.83
CA ILE A 154 -31.17 -9.91 14.27
C ILE A 154 -31.60 -11.09 15.16
N SER A 155 -32.52 -11.93 14.72
CA SER A 155 -32.95 -13.11 15.49
C SER A 155 -32.13 -14.38 15.19
N ASP A 156 -31.12 -14.30 14.32
CA ASP A 156 -30.16 -15.36 14.00
C ASP A 156 -28.79 -15.00 14.60
N THR A 157 -28.64 -15.36 15.88
CA THR A 157 -27.46 -15.05 16.68
C THR A 157 -26.16 -15.60 16.09
N GLU A 158 -26.21 -16.74 15.42
CA GLU A 158 -25.04 -17.35 14.77
C GLU A 158 -24.58 -16.52 13.56
N ARG A 159 -25.51 -16.07 12.72
CA ARG A 159 -25.15 -15.18 11.59
C ARG A 159 -24.65 -13.82 12.07
N VAL A 160 -25.21 -13.30 13.14
CA VAL A 160 -24.76 -12.04 13.73
C VAL A 160 -23.35 -12.18 14.32
N SER A 161 -23.06 -13.28 15.03
CA SER A 161 -21.72 -13.52 15.59
C SER A 161 -20.67 -13.66 14.48
N GLN A 162 -20.96 -14.42 13.42
CA GLN A 162 -20.06 -14.59 12.27
C GLN A 162 -19.75 -13.26 11.58
N ALA A 163 -20.76 -12.42 11.36
CA ALA A 163 -20.56 -11.10 10.76
C ALA A 163 -19.71 -10.18 11.65
N LEU A 164 -19.95 -10.17 12.96
CA LEU A 164 -19.14 -9.40 13.92
C LEU A 164 -17.69 -9.88 13.99
N VAL A 165 -17.46 -11.20 13.98
CA VAL A 165 -16.11 -11.78 13.93
C VAL A 165 -15.38 -11.34 12.67
N LYS A 166 -16.04 -11.39 11.50
CA LYS A 166 -15.45 -10.90 10.24
C LYS A 166 -15.13 -9.41 10.28
N MET A 167 -16.03 -8.56 10.77
CA MET A 167 -15.75 -7.12 10.90
C MET A 167 -14.57 -6.87 11.86
N LYS A 168 -14.50 -7.59 12.98
CA LYS A 168 -13.41 -7.46 13.95
C LYS A 168 -12.07 -7.91 13.37
N PHE A 169 -12.06 -9.02 12.64
CA PHE A 169 -10.89 -9.48 11.89
C PHE A 169 -10.38 -8.40 10.93
N LEU A 170 -11.26 -7.76 10.16
CA LEU A 170 -10.88 -6.68 9.26
C LEU A 170 -10.30 -5.48 10.01
N ALA A 171 -10.91 -5.07 11.14
CA ALA A 171 -10.41 -3.96 11.95
C ALA A 171 -9.00 -4.23 12.50
N GLU A 172 -8.72 -5.46 12.93
CA GLU A 172 -7.43 -5.84 13.51
C GLU A 172 -6.31 -5.98 12.47
N ASN A 173 -6.64 -6.48 11.28
CA ASN A 173 -5.64 -6.73 10.24
C ASN A 173 -5.46 -5.54 9.29
N LEU A 174 -6.46 -4.66 9.18
CA LEU A 174 -6.42 -3.43 8.39
C LEU A 174 -6.44 -2.22 9.31
N SER A 175 -5.40 -2.10 10.15
CA SER A 175 -5.32 -1.08 11.22
C SER A 175 -5.45 0.37 10.72
N MET A 176 -5.12 0.64 9.46
CA MET A 176 -5.33 1.95 8.83
C MET A 176 -6.82 2.35 8.75
N PHE A 177 -7.74 1.39 8.81
CA PHE A 177 -9.19 1.60 8.79
C PHE A 177 -9.86 1.27 10.13
N GLU A 178 -9.10 0.84 11.13
CA GLU A 178 -9.60 0.32 12.41
C GLU A 178 -10.69 1.19 13.02
N LYS A 179 -10.46 2.50 13.10
CA LYS A 179 -11.43 3.44 13.68
C LYS A 179 -12.78 3.40 12.95
N ASN A 180 -12.76 3.51 11.62
CA ASN A 180 -13.97 3.52 10.82
C ASN A 180 -14.74 2.19 10.92
N ILE A 181 -14.01 1.07 10.97
CA ILE A 181 -14.62 -0.27 11.09
C ILE A 181 -15.19 -0.48 12.49
N ASN A 182 -14.46 -0.09 13.55
CA ASN A 182 -14.93 -0.18 14.93
C ASN A 182 -16.18 0.68 15.18
N ASP A 183 -16.25 1.89 14.59
CA ASP A 183 -17.45 2.73 14.66
C ASP A 183 -18.68 2.00 14.07
N LYS A 184 -18.50 1.23 12.98
CA LYS A 184 -19.56 0.42 12.36
C LYS A 184 -19.95 -0.79 13.21
N ILE A 185 -18.98 -1.45 13.84
CA ILE A 185 -19.22 -2.54 14.80
C ILE A 185 -20.07 -2.01 15.96
N ASP A 186 -19.70 -0.88 16.55
CA ASP A 186 -20.43 -0.26 17.66
C ASP A 186 -21.87 0.10 17.28
N MET A 187 -22.09 0.64 16.07
CA MET A 187 -23.43 0.94 15.57
C MET A 187 -24.27 -0.33 15.38
N ALA A 188 -23.68 -1.40 14.84
CA ALA A 188 -24.36 -2.68 14.64
C ALA A 188 -24.75 -3.32 15.98
N ILE A 189 -23.84 -3.34 16.96
CA ILE A 189 -24.10 -3.88 18.30
C ILE A 189 -25.18 -3.07 19.01
N LYS A 190 -25.12 -1.74 19.00
CA LYS A 190 -26.16 -0.88 19.61
C LYS A 190 -27.54 -1.14 19.00
N SER A 191 -27.60 -1.35 17.68
CA SER A 191 -28.84 -1.65 16.97
C SER A 191 -29.39 -3.02 17.36
N TYR A 192 -28.53 -4.04 17.45
CA TYR A 192 -28.89 -5.38 17.91
C TYR A 192 -29.44 -5.36 19.35
N ILE A 193 -28.73 -4.71 20.28
CA ILE A 193 -29.13 -4.55 21.69
C ILE A 193 -30.52 -3.92 21.82
N LYS A 194 -30.79 -2.88 21.03
CA LYS A 194 -32.07 -2.17 21.06
C LYS A 194 -33.26 -3.06 20.70
N ILE A 195 -33.04 -4.11 19.91
CA ILE A 195 -34.09 -4.97 19.35
C ILE A 195 -34.25 -6.26 20.18
N GLU A 196 -33.16 -6.96 20.47
CA GLU A 196 -33.22 -8.27 21.17
C GLU A 196 -33.14 -8.15 22.70
N GLY A 197 -32.71 -6.99 23.22
CA GLY A 197 -32.61 -6.75 24.65
C GLY A 197 -31.61 -7.68 25.38
N PRO A 198 -31.74 -7.86 26.70
CA PRO A 198 -30.76 -8.60 27.51
C PRO A 198 -30.55 -10.07 27.13
N ASN A 199 -31.61 -10.77 26.71
CA ASN A 199 -31.54 -12.20 26.38
C ASN A 199 -30.77 -12.45 25.08
N GLY A 200 -30.99 -11.61 24.05
CA GLY A 200 -30.22 -11.69 22.81
C GLY A 200 -28.74 -11.37 23.02
N ILE A 201 -28.40 -10.42 23.89
CA ILE A 201 -27.00 -10.13 24.25
C ILE A 201 -26.32 -11.34 24.87
N MET A 202 -27.00 -12.02 25.80
CA MET A 202 -26.46 -13.22 26.43
C MET A 202 -26.24 -14.34 25.41
N GLY A 203 -27.21 -14.56 24.51
CA GLY A 203 -27.07 -15.51 23.41
C GLY A 203 -25.89 -15.17 22.47
N LEU A 204 -25.77 -13.89 22.10
CA LEU A 204 -24.68 -13.42 21.24
C LEU A 204 -23.31 -13.57 21.90
N SER A 205 -23.22 -13.31 23.21
CA SER A 205 -21.98 -13.48 23.97
C SER A 205 -21.53 -14.93 23.98
N ILE A 206 -22.46 -15.87 24.24
CA ILE A 206 -22.18 -17.32 24.19
C ILE A 206 -21.69 -17.73 22.80
N GLU A 207 -22.31 -17.21 21.75
CA GLU A 207 -21.96 -17.59 20.38
C GLU A 207 -20.61 -16.99 19.94
N LEU A 208 -20.30 -15.76 20.34
CA LEU A 208 -18.98 -15.16 20.10
C LEU A 208 -17.86 -15.92 20.83
N GLU A 209 -18.10 -16.42 22.04
CA GLU A 209 -17.12 -17.25 22.76
C GLU A 209 -16.80 -18.56 22.04
N LYS A 210 -17.77 -19.16 21.34
CA LYS A 210 -17.54 -20.37 20.53
C LYS A 210 -16.75 -20.11 19.25
N ASN A 211 -16.86 -18.89 18.71
CA ASN A 211 -16.22 -18.49 17.45
C ASN A 211 -14.86 -17.80 17.66
N ARG A 212 -14.35 -17.79 18.90
CA ARG A 212 -13.04 -17.24 19.27
C ARG A 212 -11.93 -18.28 19.07
#